data_AF-A0A9P1FG91-F1
#
_entry.id   AF-A0A9P1FG91-F1
#
_cell.length_a   1.000
_cell.length_b   1.000
_cell.length_c   1.000
_cell.angle_alpha   90.00
_cell.angle_beta   90.00
_cell.angle_gamma   90.00
#
_symmetry.space_group_name_H-M   'P 1'
#
loop_
_entity.id
_entity.type
_entity.pdbx_description
1 polymer ?
#
loop_
_entity_poly.entity_id
_entity_poly.type
_entity_poly.pdbx_seq_one_letter_code
_entity_poly.pdbx_strand_id
1 'polypeptide(L)'
;MAVVPVVPATGVDDKEVIEIYKAAGFGPSELQALGFPLRTLRHAGFTPQEIQPLGDAHALATAGFTALELHKLGFSPEILRRAGFEAKDLWTLDLSLRQLRDLGCSLAELRRAAAELEKPLMMSTLRQLGFSYQDMRDAGCSAGELWQAACPLQTLRFLGFTVKDLRTSGFDLHQIRDAGFGKMEMIYAGYSKDDVLAAFSYMNPYINQRLDILLLLRMFGLAALARTLCTSTKALTAQFEHTILITEDGHEAGTSRFFGSFRIKTDKI
;
A
#
# COMPACT_ATOMS: atom_id res chain seq x y z
N MET A 1 -33.30 -19.11 56.04
CA MET A 1 -34.36 -18.26 55.45
C MET A 1 -34.12 -18.24 53.96
N ALA A 2 -35.08 -18.72 53.16
CA ALA A 2 -34.95 -18.74 51.71
C ALA A 2 -34.94 -17.29 51.21
N VAL A 3 -33.86 -16.88 50.55
CA VAL A 3 -33.79 -15.60 49.85
C VAL A 3 -34.73 -15.72 48.66
N VAL A 4 -35.88 -15.06 48.76
CA VAL A 4 -36.82 -14.93 47.64
C VAL A 4 -36.08 -14.15 46.54
N PRO A 5 -36.07 -14.63 45.29
CA PRO A 5 -35.53 -13.84 44.20
C PRO A 5 -36.41 -12.60 44.04
N VAL A 6 -35.88 -11.44 44.42
CA VAL A 6 -36.52 -10.16 44.11
C VAL A 6 -36.36 -9.98 42.61
N VAL A 7 -37.37 -10.40 41.86
CA VAL A 7 -37.53 -10.02 40.46
C VAL A 7 -37.66 -8.49 40.45
N PRO A 8 -36.77 -7.73 39.82
CA PRO A 8 -36.90 -6.28 39.80
C PRO A 8 -38.22 -5.94 39.10
N ALA A 9 -39.09 -5.27 39.85
CA ALA A 9 -40.34 -4.74 39.35
C ALA A 9 -40.00 -3.74 38.22
N THR A 10 -40.66 -3.92 37.08
CA THR A 10 -40.59 -3.06 35.91
C THR A 10 -40.75 -1.59 36.30
N GLY A 11 -39.65 -0.83 36.38
CA GLY A 11 -39.69 0.63 36.54
C GLY A 11 -38.82 1.25 37.64
N VAL A 12 -38.09 0.48 38.45
CA VAL A 12 -37.07 1.04 39.38
C VAL A 12 -35.70 0.93 38.72
N ASP A 13 -34.94 2.02 38.67
CA ASP A 13 -33.57 2.00 38.13
C ASP A 13 -32.73 1.02 38.98
N ASP A 14 -32.24 -0.07 38.37
CA ASP A 14 -31.41 -1.09 39.03
C ASP A 14 -30.25 -0.50 39.84
N LYS A 15 -29.79 0.70 39.45
CA LYS A 15 -28.77 1.47 40.15
C LYS A 15 -29.20 1.89 41.56
N GLU A 16 -30.41 2.42 41.73
CA GLU A 16 -30.92 2.86 43.04
C GLU A 16 -31.08 1.67 43.99
N VAL A 17 -31.56 0.54 43.45
CA VAL A 17 -31.70 -0.71 44.18
C VAL A 17 -30.34 -1.21 44.66
N ILE A 18 -29.33 -1.21 43.79
CA ILE A 18 -27.97 -1.62 44.16
C ILE A 18 -27.35 -0.67 45.19
N GLU A 19 -27.59 0.64 45.11
CA GLU A 19 -27.11 1.61 46.11
C GLU A 19 -27.71 1.36 47.50
N ILE A 20 -28.99 1.00 47.57
CA ILE A 20 -29.64 0.61 48.83
C ILE A 20 -28.98 -0.65 49.41
N TYR A 21 -28.77 -1.68 48.58
CA TYR A 21 -28.09 -2.90 49.05
C TYR A 21 -26.64 -2.63 49.45
N LYS A 22 -25.93 -1.73 48.76
CA LYS A 22 -24.58 -1.30 49.11
C LYS A 22 -24.56 -0.58 50.47
N ALA A 23 -25.54 0.27 50.75
CA ALA A 23 -25.72 0.91 52.07
C ALA A 23 -26.05 -0.10 53.18
N ALA A 24 -26.74 -1.20 52.84
CA ALA A 24 -27.02 -2.32 53.73
C ALA A 24 -25.82 -3.26 53.94
N GLY A 25 -24.68 -3.00 53.30
CA GLY A 25 -23.43 -3.76 53.46
C GLY A 25 -23.27 -4.96 52.53
N PHE A 26 -24.13 -5.10 51.51
CA PHE A 26 -24.00 -6.20 50.56
C PHE A 26 -22.78 -6.04 49.66
N GLY A 27 -22.01 -7.13 49.54
CA GLY A 27 -20.88 -7.21 48.64
C GLY A 27 -21.29 -7.45 47.19
N PRO A 28 -20.38 -7.22 46.22
CA PRO A 28 -20.66 -7.40 44.81
C PRO A 28 -20.93 -8.88 44.46
N SER A 29 -20.34 -9.84 45.19
CA SER A 29 -20.61 -11.28 45.05
C SER A 29 -22.04 -11.66 45.42
N GLU A 30 -22.58 -11.03 46.46
CA GLU A 30 -23.93 -11.28 46.92
C GLU A 30 -24.94 -10.67 45.95
N LEU A 31 -24.65 -9.49 45.42
CA LEU A 31 -25.48 -8.85 44.40
C LEU A 31 -25.49 -9.64 43.08
N GLN A 32 -24.36 -10.24 42.70
CA GLN A 32 -24.33 -11.16 41.56
C GLN A 32 -25.17 -12.42 41.82
N ALA A 33 -25.10 -12.98 43.03
CA ALA A 33 -25.93 -14.13 43.42
C ALA A 33 -27.45 -13.79 43.46
N LEU A 34 -27.79 -12.53 43.71
CA LEU A 34 -29.16 -11.99 43.61
C LEU A 34 -29.63 -11.79 42.16
N GLY A 35 -28.76 -12.02 41.17
CA GLY A 35 -29.10 -11.95 39.75
C GLY A 35 -28.80 -10.61 39.08
N PHE A 36 -28.15 -9.67 39.75
CA PHE A 36 -27.73 -8.42 39.10
C PHE A 36 -26.54 -8.67 38.16
N PRO A 37 -26.62 -8.27 36.88
CA PRO A 37 -25.53 -8.46 35.94
C PRO A 37 -24.33 -7.56 36.29
N LEU A 38 -23.11 -7.99 35.93
CA LEU A 38 -21.87 -7.23 36.21
C LEU A 38 -21.91 -5.79 35.66
N ARG A 39 -22.66 -5.55 34.57
CA ARG A 39 -22.85 -4.21 33.99
C ARG A 39 -23.58 -3.26 34.95
N THR A 40 -24.60 -3.72 35.66
CA THR A 40 -25.32 -2.87 36.62
C THR A 40 -24.47 -2.61 37.86
N LEU A 41 -23.68 -3.60 38.31
CA LEU A 41 -22.68 -3.41 39.37
C LEU A 41 -21.64 -2.35 38.99
N ARG A 42 -21.16 -2.35 37.73
CA ARG A 42 -20.24 -1.32 37.24
C ARG A 42 -20.88 0.07 37.25
N HIS A 43 -22.13 0.19 36.80
CA HIS A 43 -22.87 1.46 36.81
C HIS A 43 -23.22 1.95 38.22
N ALA A 44 -23.35 1.04 39.19
CA ALA A 44 -23.52 1.35 40.61
C ALA A 44 -22.20 1.72 41.33
N GLY A 45 -21.09 1.79 40.58
CA GLY A 45 -19.82 2.31 41.09
C GLY A 45 -19.00 1.32 41.92
N PHE A 46 -19.20 0.01 41.75
CA PHE A 46 -18.24 -0.97 42.26
C PHE A 46 -16.93 -0.90 41.47
N THR A 47 -15.82 -1.16 42.16
CA THR A 47 -14.48 -1.08 41.55
C THR A 47 -14.16 -2.32 40.72
N PRO A 48 -13.24 -2.24 39.73
CA PRO A 48 -12.80 -3.41 38.98
C PRO A 48 -12.24 -4.52 39.89
N GLN A 49 -11.58 -4.17 41.00
CA GLN A 49 -11.00 -5.13 41.95
C GLN A 49 -12.08 -5.92 42.70
N GLU A 50 -13.17 -5.25 43.07
CA GLU A 50 -14.33 -5.85 43.72
C GLU A 50 -15.09 -6.81 42.79
N ILE A 51 -15.09 -6.53 41.49
CA ILE A 51 -15.82 -7.30 40.49
C ILE A 51 -14.95 -8.40 39.85
N GLN A 52 -13.63 -8.30 39.92
CA GLN A 52 -12.69 -9.30 39.39
C GLN A 52 -12.95 -10.75 39.82
N PRO A 53 -13.26 -11.08 41.09
CA PRO A 53 -13.54 -12.46 41.48
C PRO A 53 -14.91 -12.99 40.99
N LEU A 54 -15.75 -12.14 40.41
CA LEU A 54 -17.13 -12.45 40.05
C LEU A 54 -17.28 -13.02 38.65
N GLY A 55 -16.27 -12.85 37.80
CA GLY A 55 -16.35 -13.33 36.43
C GLY A 55 -15.03 -13.34 35.70
N ASP A 56 -14.99 -14.15 34.65
CA ASP A 56 -13.84 -14.21 33.76
C ASP A 56 -13.70 -12.93 32.94
N ALA A 57 -12.53 -12.74 32.31
CA ALA A 57 -12.24 -11.57 31.49
C ALA A 57 -13.30 -11.28 30.41
N HIS A 58 -13.94 -12.31 29.86
CA HIS A 58 -15.03 -12.14 28.89
C HIS A 58 -16.29 -11.53 29.53
N ALA A 59 -16.69 -12.01 30.70
CA ALA A 59 -17.83 -11.46 31.43
C ALA A 59 -17.58 -10.00 31.82
N LEU A 60 -16.35 -9.67 32.24
CA LEU A 60 -15.95 -8.30 32.52
C LEU A 60 -15.91 -7.43 31.25
N ALA A 61 -15.44 -7.95 30.12
CA ALA A 61 -15.50 -7.24 28.85
C ALA A 61 -16.95 -6.89 28.46
N THR A 62 -17.88 -7.85 28.57
CA THR A 62 -19.31 -7.61 28.29
C THR A 62 -19.97 -6.65 29.29
N ALA A 63 -19.43 -6.56 30.50
CA ALA A 63 -19.87 -5.61 31.51
C ALA A 63 -19.40 -4.17 31.23
N GLY A 64 -18.54 -3.97 30.24
CA GLY A 64 -18.04 -2.66 29.82
C GLY A 64 -16.72 -2.23 30.48
N PHE A 65 -15.97 -3.17 31.07
CA PHE A 65 -14.61 -2.87 31.54
C PHE A 65 -13.66 -2.69 30.37
N THR A 66 -12.72 -1.75 30.53
CA THR A 66 -11.68 -1.51 29.52
C THR A 66 -10.55 -2.52 29.65
N ALA A 67 -9.85 -2.80 28.54
CA ALA A 67 -8.67 -3.67 28.57
C ALA A 67 -7.62 -3.19 29.57
N LEU A 68 -7.46 -1.87 29.75
CA LEU A 68 -6.50 -1.27 30.67
C LEU A 68 -6.86 -1.50 32.14
N GLU A 69 -8.14 -1.43 32.50
CA GLU A 69 -8.59 -1.79 33.84
C GLU A 69 -8.31 -3.27 34.13
N LEU A 70 -8.64 -4.16 33.19
CA LEU A 70 -8.40 -5.59 33.36
C LEU A 70 -6.90 -5.92 33.39
N HIS A 71 -6.09 -5.24 32.59
CA HIS A 71 -4.64 -5.44 32.64
C HIS A 71 -4.04 -5.05 33.99
N LYS A 72 -4.51 -3.95 34.60
CA LYS A 72 -4.12 -3.54 35.96
C LYS A 72 -4.54 -4.53 37.04
N LEU A 73 -5.60 -5.31 36.79
CA LEU A 73 -6.04 -6.40 37.66
C LEU A 73 -5.22 -7.69 37.50
N GLY A 74 -4.23 -7.72 36.60
CA GLY A 74 -3.37 -8.88 36.37
C GLY A 74 -3.85 -9.81 35.26
N PHE A 75 -4.89 -9.46 34.49
CA PHE A 75 -5.24 -10.23 33.29
C PHE A 75 -4.16 -10.06 32.22
N SER A 76 -3.70 -11.20 31.68
CA SER A 76 -2.70 -11.18 30.61
C SER A 76 -3.33 -10.72 29.28
N PRO A 77 -2.57 -10.06 28.39
CA PRO A 77 -3.08 -9.62 27.08
C PRO A 77 -3.65 -10.77 26.22
N GLU A 78 -3.14 -11.99 26.37
CA GLU A 78 -3.68 -13.18 25.70
C GLU A 78 -5.10 -13.50 26.13
N ILE A 79 -5.38 -13.41 27.44
CA ILE A 79 -6.72 -13.60 27.99
C ILE A 79 -7.64 -12.48 27.51
N LEU A 80 -7.16 -11.23 27.48
CA LEU A 80 -7.92 -10.10 26.95
C LEU A 80 -8.27 -10.30 25.47
N ARG A 81 -7.32 -10.76 24.65
CA ARG A 81 -7.59 -11.06 23.24
C ARG A 81 -8.67 -12.14 23.08
N ARG A 82 -8.60 -13.21 23.90
CA ARG A 82 -9.62 -14.28 23.92
C ARG A 82 -10.97 -13.80 24.48
N ALA A 83 -10.96 -12.82 25.38
CA ALA A 83 -12.15 -12.21 25.94
C ALA A 83 -12.91 -11.33 24.93
N GLY A 84 -12.30 -11.03 23.78
CA GLY A 84 -12.94 -10.29 22.69
C GLY A 84 -12.44 -8.86 22.51
N PHE A 85 -11.36 -8.45 23.20
CA PHE A 85 -10.78 -7.12 23.02
C PHE A 85 -10.10 -6.98 21.65
N GLU A 86 -10.26 -5.79 21.05
CA GLU A 86 -9.70 -5.48 19.74
C GLU A 86 -8.22 -5.07 19.84
N ALA A 87 -7.52 -5.08 18.70
CA ALA A 87 -6.11 -4.67 18.65
C ALA A 87 -5.90 -3.24 19.17
N LYS A 88 -6.88 -2.34 19.02
CA LYS A 88 -6.82 -0.98 19.55
C LYS A 88 -6.79 -0.96 21.07
N ASP A 89 -7.65 -1.75 21.71
CA ASP A 89 -7.74 -1.82 23.17
C ASP A 89 -6.44 -2.38 23.74
N LEU A 90 -5.89 -3.41 23.10
CA LEU A 90 -4.61 -3.99 23.48
C LEU A 90 -3.44 -3.03 23.25
N TRP A 91 -3.50 -2.18 22.21
CA TRP A 91 -2.46 -1.18 21.96
C TRP A 91 -2.53 0.03 22.91
N THR A 92 -3.64 0.21 23.64
CA THR A 92 -3.69 1.16 24.77
C THR A 92 -2.93 0.67 25.99
N LEU A 93 -2.56 -0.62 26.05
CA LEU A 93 -1.77 -1.22 27.13
C LEU A 93 -0.26 -0.99 26.97
N ASP A 94 0.14 -0.06 26.08
CA ASP A 94 1.53 0.21 25.71
C ASP A 94 2.32 -1.04 25.23
N LEU A 95 1.61 -2.02 24.69
CA LEU A 95 2.21 -3.18 24.04
C LEU A 95 2.95 -2.78 22.76
N SER A 96 4.08 -3.43 22.52
CA SER A 96 4.81 -3.31 21.26
C SER A 96 4.04 -3.98 20.11
N LEU A 97 4.25 -3.51 18.88
CA LEU A 97 3.65 -4.12 17.68
C LEU A 97 4.03 -5.61 17.52
N ARG A 98 5.22 -6.01 17.98
CA ARG A 98 5.63 -7.42 18.00
C ARG A 98 4.73 -8.23 18.94
N GLN A 99 4.50 -7.74 20.16
CA GLN A 99 3.58 -8.39 21.10
C GLN A 99 2.16 -8.48 20.54
N LEU A 100 1.64 -7.40 19.95
CA LEU A 100 0.30 -7.42 19.34
C LEU A 100 0.20 -8.45 18.20
N ARG A 101 1.23 -8.55 17.36
CA ARG A 101 1.30 -9.59 16.33
C ARG A 101 1.36 -10.99 16.93
N ASP A 102 2.15 -11.19 17.98
CA ASP A 102 2.29 -12.49 18.66
C ASP A 102 0.98 -12.88 19.39
N LEU A 103 0.14 -11.91 19.76
CA LEU A 103 -1.24 -12.11 20.23
C LEU A 103 -2.23 -12.47 19.11
N GLY A 104 -1.76 -12.57 17.86
CA GLY A 104 -2.60 -12.90 16.71
C GLY A 104 -3.41 -11.71 16.17
N CYS A 105 -3.02 -10.47 16.46
CA CYS A 105 -3.60 -9.31 15.78
C CYS A 105 -3.11 -9.28 14.33
N SER A 106 -4.07 -9.24 13.40
CA SER A 106 -3.79 -9.11 11.97
C SER A 106 -3.29 -7.71 11.63
N LEU A 107 -2.56 -7.58 10.52
CA LEU A 107 -2.08 -6.27 10.08
C LEU A 107 -3.22 -5.29 9.77
N ALA A 108 -4.34 -5.78 9.24
CA ALA A 108 -5.54 -4.97 8.99
C ALA A 108 -6.10 -4.36 10.28
N GLU A 109 -6.16 -5.14 11.36
CA GLU A 109 -6.59 -4.65 12.68
C GLU A 109 -5.60 -3.65 13.25
N LEU A 110 -4.29 -3.91 13.14
CA LEU A 110 -3.26 -2.97 13.59
C LEU A 110 -3.33 -1.65 12.82
N ARG A 111 -3.57 -1.68 11.51
CA ARG A 111 -3.70 -0.46 10.69
C ARG A 111 -4.94 0.33 11.07
N ARG A 112 -6.06 -0.35 11.31
CA ARG A 112 -7.29 0.30 11.80
C ARG A 112 -7.08 0.93 13.17
N ALA A 113 -6.47 0.19 14.09
CA ALA A 113 -6.11 0.68 15.42
C ALA A 113 -5.15 1.86 15.36
N ALA A 114 -4.17 1.85 14.44
CA ALA A 114 -3.24 2.95 14.24
C ALA A 114 -3.98 4.23 13.78
N ALA A 115 -4.91 4.09 12.85
CA ALA A 115 -5.74 5.20 12.38
C ALA A 115 -6.66 5.75 13.48
N GLU A 116 -7.30 4.88 14.26
CA GLU A 116 -8.19 5.26 15.37
C GLU A 116 -7.44 5.91 16.54
N LEU A 117 -6.23 5.43 16.85
CA LEU A 117 -5.41 5.95 17.95
C LEU A 117 -4.46 7.09 17.52
N GLU A 118 -4.52 7.50 16.25
CA GLU A 118 -3.59 8.45 15.63
C GLU A 118 -2.10 8.09 15.86
N LYS A 119 -1.81 6.79 16.03
CA LYS A 119 -0.45 6.29 16.25
C LYS A 119 0.23 6.06 14.89
N PRO A 120 1.44 6.58 14.66
CA PRO A 120 2.13 6.40 13.39
C PRO A 120 2.52 4.93 13.20
N LEU A 121 1.99 4.29 12.16
CA LEU A 121 2.36 2.94 11.76
C LEU A 121 3.21 2.99 10.49
N MET A 122 4.52 2.97 10.68
CA MET A 122 5.47 3.01 9.56
C MET A 122 5.59 1.64 8.88
N MET A 123 5.58 1.64 7.54
CA MET A 123 5.74 0.42 6.74
C MET A 123 7.10 -0.26 6.94
N SER A 124 8.16 0.52 7.19
CA SER A 124 9.48 0.01 7.56
C SER A 124 9.43 -0.84 8.84
N THR A 125 8.67 -0.40 9.84
CA THR A 125 8.44 -1.16 11.07
C THR A 125 7.70 -2.45 10.78
N LEU A 126 6.67 -2.43 9.92
CA LEU A 126 5.95 -3.64 9.52
C LEU A 126 6.86 -4.67 8.83
N ARG A 127 7.79 -4.20 7.98
CA ARG A 127 8.82 -5.05 7.35
C ARG A 127 9.75 -5.68 8.39
N GLN A 128 10.19 -4.91 9.39
CA GLN A 128 11.02 -5.43 10.49
C GLN A 128 10.27 -6.42 11.38
N LEU A 129 8.96 -6.27 11.48
CA LEU A 129 8.06 -7.22 12.12
C LEU A 129 7.79 -8.45 11.25
N GLY A 130 8.39 -8.58 10.07
CA GLY A 130 8.29 -9.76 9.23
C GLY A 130 6.97 -9.90 8.48
N PHE A 131 6.14 -8.85 8.40
CA PHE A 131 4.97 -8.85 7.51
C PHE A 131 5.44 -8.83 6.05
N SER A 132 4.84 -9.71 5.25
CA SER A 132 5.08 -9.76 3.82
C SER A 132 4.34 -8.62 3.11
N TYR A 133 4.75 -8.32 1.87
CA TYR A 133 4.02 -7.35 1.05
C TYR A 133 2.59 -7.83 0.71
N GLN A 134 2.35 -9.14 0.75
CA GLN A 134 1.02 -9.72 0.56
C GLN A 134 0.13 -9.39 1.77
N ASP A 135 0.64 -9.58 2.98
CA ASP A 135 -0.09 -9.20 4.21
C ASP A 135 -0.44 -7.71 4.22
N MET A 136 0.46 -6.86 3.73
CA MET A 136 0.23 -5.42 3.59
C MET A 136 -0.87 -5.11 2.57
N ARG A 137 -0.87 -5.80 1.43
CA ARG A 137 -1.94 -5.67 0.43
C ARG A 137 -3.28 -6.10 1.01
N ASP A 138 -3.32 -7.24 1.69
CA ASP A 138 -4.52 -7.80 2.30
C ASP A 138 -5.03 -6.94 3.47
N ALA A 139 -4.12 -6.21 4.12
CA ALA A 139 -4.44 -5.17 5.11
C ALA A 139 -4.96 -3.86 4.49
N GLY A 140 -5.06 -3.76 3.16
CA GLY A 140 -5.57 -2.60 2.44
C GLY A 140 -4.55 -1.48 2.22
N CYS A 141 -3.24 -1.79 2.28
CA CYS A 141 -2.23 -0.81 1.90
C CYS A 141 -2.31 -0.47 0.41
N SER A 142 -2.16 0.81 0.09
CA SER A 142 -2.14 1.27 -1.30
C SER A 142 -0.80 0.96 -1.98
N ALA A 143 -0.79 0.96 -3.31
CA ALA A 143 0.44 0.78 -4.06
C ALA A 143 1.47 1.89 -3.77
N GLY A 144 1.00 3.11 -3.52
CA GLY A 144 1.86 4.24 -3.14
C GLY A 144 2.52 4.05 -1.77
N GLU A 145 1.78 3.56 -0.77
CA GLU A 145 2.34 3.25 0.56
C GLU A 145 3.40 2.14 0.48
N LEU A 146 3.14 1.10 -0.31
CA LEU A 146 4.10 0.02 -0.54
C LEU A 146 5.35 0.50 -1.26
N TRP A 147 5.20 1.41 -2.23
CA TRP A 147 6.33 2.01 -2.93
C TRP A 147 7.21 2.87 -2.02
N GLN A 148 6.59 3.68 -1.15
CA GLN A 148 7.32 4.41 -0.11
C GLN A 148 8.05 3.48 0.87
N ALA A 149 7.53 2.26 1.05
CA ALA A 149 8.18 1.19 1.81
C ALA A 149 9.30 0.45 1.03
N ALA A 150 9.78 1.02 -0.07
CA ALA A 150 10.77 0.45 -0.99
C ALA A 150 10.33 -0.90 -1.60
N CYS A 151 9.03 -1.14 -1.77
CA CYS A 151 8.54 -2.28 -2.53
C CYS A 151 8.85 -2.08 -4.02
N PRO A 152 9.49 -3.05 -4.71
CA PRO A 152 9.72 -2.96 -6.13
C PRO A 152 8.40 -2.91 -6.90
N LEU A 153 8.32 -2.05 -7.90
CA LEU A 153 7.09 -1.82 -8.69
C LEU A 153 6.62 -3.09 -9.43
N GLN A 154 7.56 -3.97 -9.82
CA GLN A 154 7.27 -5.30 -10.35
C GLN A 154 6.58 -6.20 -9.32
N THR A 155 6.97 -6.08 -8.04
CA THR A 155 6.32 -6.80 -6.94
C THR A 155 4.90 -6.31 -6.75
N LEU A 156 4.60 -5.02 -6.95
CA LEU A 156 3.22 -4.52 -6.92
C LEU A 156 2.33 -5.18 -8.00
N ARG A 157 2.87 -5.43 -9.19
CA ARG A 157 2.16 -6.17 -10.24
C ARG A 157 1.84 -7.61 -9.80
N PHE A 158 2.81 -8.33 -9.24
CA PHE A 158 2.57 -9.68 -8.66
C PHE A 158 1.62 -9.64 -7.46
N LEU A 159 1.70 -8.52 -6.73
CA LEU A 159 0.73 -8.01 -5.77
C LEU A 159 -0.68 -8.30 -6.22
N GLY A 160 -0.94 -8.06 -7.51
CA GLY A 160 -2.25 -7.97 -8.14
C GLY A 160 -2.74 -6.53 -8.25
N PHE A 161 -1.87 -5.54 -7.97
CA PHE A 161 -2.20 -4.14 -8.21
C PHE A 161 -2.36 -3.88 -9.69
N THR A 162 -3.40 -3.11 -9.98
CA THR A 162 -3.86 -2.80 -11.32
C THR A 162 -3.26 -1.47 -11.77
N VAL A 163 -3.18 -1.22 -13.08
CA VAL A 163 -2.69 0.08 -13.58
C VAL A 163 -3.56 1.25 -13.08
N LYS A 164 -4.85 1.00 -12.83
CA LYS A 164 -5.72 2.00 -12.20
C LYS A 164 -5.29 2.33 -10.77
N ASP A 165 -4.88 1.32 -10.01
CA ASP A 165 -4.44 1.47 -8.61
C ASP A 165 -3.11 2.22 -8.54
N LEU A 166 -2.23 1.98 -9.51
CA LEU A 166 -0.98 2.73 -9.67
C LEU A 166 -1.28 4.19 -10.09
N ARG A 167 -2.21 4.40 -11.02
CA ARG A 167 -2.61 5.76 -11.41
C ARG A 167 -3.18 6.55 -10.23
N THR A 168 -4.07 5.96 -9.43
CA THR A 168 -4.63 6.63 -8.24
C THR A 168 -3.59 6.88 -7.17
N SER A 169 -2.54 6.06 -7.11
CA SER A 169 -1.38 6.25 -6.24
C SER A 169 -0.34 7.24 -6.77
N GLY A 170 -0.59 7.87 -7.94
CA GLY A 170 0.24 8.93 -8.50
C GLY A 170 1.47 8.46 -9.28
N PHE A 171 1.50 7.22 -9.76
CA PHE A 171 2.62 6.73 -10.57
C PHE A 171 2.58 7.24 -12.01
N ASP A 172 3.77 7.52 -12.55
CA ASP A 172 3.94 7.97 -13.94
C ASP A 172 3.90 6.81 -14.94
N LEU A 173 3.50 7.10 -16.18
CA LEU A 173 3.43 6.11 -17.27
C LEU A 173 4.75 5.39 -17.51
N HIS A 174 5.88 6.07 -17.34
CA HIS A 174 7.21 5.45 -17.45
C HIS A 174 7.45 4.43 -16.34
N GLN A 175 7.07 4.73 -15.09
CA GLN A 175 7.22 3.82 -13.95
C GLN A 175 6.32 2.59 -14.11
N ILE A 176 5.08 2.79 -14.56
CA ILE A 176 4.12 1.72 -14.85
C ILE A 176 4.64 0.84 -16.00
N ARG A 177 5.24 1.44 -17.04
CA ARG A 177 5.88 0.70 -18.15
C ARG A 177 7.05 -0.13 -17.64
N ASP A 178 7.93 0.47 -16.84
CA ASP A 178 9.15 -0.19 -16.35
C ASP A 178 8.85 -1.32 -15.35
N ALA A 179 7.67 -1.30 -14.73
CA ALA A 179 7.12 -2.42 -13.97
C ALA A 179 6.58 -3.58 -14.82
N GLY A 180 6.60 -3.45 -16.15
CA GLY A 180 6.21 -4.50 -17.08
C GLY A 180 4.72 -4.50 -17.46
N PHE A 181 3.98 -3.41 -17.19
CA PHE A 181 2.62 -3.29 -17.68
C PHE A 181 2.59 -2.97 -19.17
N GLY A 182 1.69 -3.64 -19.89
CA GLY A 182 1.53 -3.50 -21.32
C GLY A 182 0.70 -2.29 -21.73
N LYS A 183 0.85 -1.87 -22.98
CA LYS A 183 0.12 -0.74 -23.58
C LYS A 183 -1.41 -0.87 -23.40
N MET A 184 -1.95 -2.06 -23.63
CA MET A 184 -3.39 -2.31 -23.51
C MET A 184 -3.88 -2.11 -22.07
N GLU A 185 -3.12 -2.56 -21.06
CA GLU A 185 -3.48 -2.41 -19.65
C GLU A 185 -3.56 -0.92 -19.25
N MET A 186 -2.66 -0.09 -19.77
CA MET A 186 -2.69 1.35 -19.55
C MET A 186 -3.86 2.05 -20.26
N ILE A 187 -4.17 1.65 -21.49
CA ILE A 187 -5.34 2.18 -22.21
C ILE A 187 -6.63 1.81 -21.46
N TYR A 188 -6.76 0.58 -20.98
CA TYR A 188 -7.90 0.14 -20.15
C TYR A 188 -7.97 0.85 -18.80
N ALA A 189 -6.84 1.33 -18.28
CA ALA A 189 -6.80 2.20 -17.11
C ALA A 189 -7.14 3.68 -17.40
N GLY A 190 -7.48 4.00 -18.65
CA GLY A 190 -7.97 5.31 -19.07
C GLY A 190 -6.86 6.31 -19.39
N TYR A 191 -5.65 5.85 -19.72
CA TYR A 191 -4.62 6.71 -20.32
C TYR A 191 -4.91 6.91 -21.82
N SER A 192 -4.57 8.09 -22.36
CA SER A 192 -4.73 8.34 -23.79
C SER A 192 -3.80 7.42 -24.59
N LYS A 193 -4.26 6.99 -25.77
CA LYS A 193 -3.45 6.20 -26.70
C LYS A 193 -2.16 6.95 -27.04
N ASP A 194 -2.24 8.27 -27.22
CA ASP A 194 -1.09 9.10 -27.56
C ASP A 194 -0.06 9.15 -26.42
N ASP A 195 -0.52 9.30 -25.17
CA ASP A 195 0.35 9.29 -23.99
C ASP A 195 1.04 7.92 -23.79
N VAL A 196 0.29 6.83 -23.97
CA VAL A 196 0.84 5.47 -23.88
C VAL A 196 1.83 5.21 -25.02
N LEU A 197 1.53 5.66 -26.25
CA LEU A 197 2.47 5.51 -27.36
C LEU A 197 3.74 6.33 -27.13
N ALA A 198 3.63 7.56 -26.63
CA ALA A 198 4.76 8.39 -26.26
C ALA A 198 5.59 7.72 -25.15
N ALA A 199 4.96 7.19 -24.11
CA ALA A 199 5.65 6.50 -23.02
C ALA A 199 6.43 5.27 -23.52
N PHE A 200 5.99 4.57 -24.56
CA PHE A 200 6.70 3.41 -25.13
C PHE A 200 7.61 3.73 -26.32
N SER A 201 7.47 4.88 -26.97
CA SER A 201 8.33 5.28 -28.10
C SER A 201 9.75 5.62 -27.65
N TYR A 202 9.91 6.08 -26.40
CA TYR A 202 11.21 6.35 -25.78
C TYR A 202 12.09 5.11 -25.58
N MET A 203 11.62 3.89 -25.88
CA MET A 203 12.43 2.68 -25.90
C MET A 203 12.62 2.11 -27.31
N ASN A 204 12.65 2.97 -28.34
CA ASN A 204 13.27 2.57 -29.58
C ASN A 204 14.26 3.63 -30.07
N PRO A 205 15.53 3.59 -29.62
CA PRO A 205 16.60 4.37 -30.26
C PRO A 205 16.71 4.06 -31.77
N TYR A 206 16.10 2.99 -32.29
CA TYR A 206 16.06 2.66 -33.71
C TYR A 206 14.83 3.19 -34.48
N ILE A 207 13.75 3.68 -33.83
CA ILE A 207 12.66 4.37 -34.57
C ILE A 207 12.99 5.84 -34.79
N ASN A 208 13.73 6.48 -33.87
CA ASN A 208 14.16 7.87 -34.03
C ASN A 208 15.29 8.06 -35.06
N GLN A 209 16.12 7.04 -35.32
CA GLN A 209 17.09 7.08 -36.43
C GLN A 209 16.43 7.35 -37.79
N ARG A 210 15.17 6.93 -37.98
CA ARG A 210 14.44 7.12 -39.24
C ARG A 210 14.01 8.57 -39.44
N LEU A 211 13.69 9.29 -38.35
CA LEU A 211 13.47 10.75 -38.41
C LEU A 211 14.79 11.52 -38.51
N ASP A 212 15.83 11.09 -37.79
CA ASP A 212 17.14 11.76 -37.79
C ASP A 212 17.84 11.70 -39.16
N ILE A 213 17.82 10.56 -39.85
CA ILE A 213 18.38 10.43 -41.21
C ILE A 213 17.60 11.28 -42.22
N LEU A 214 16.27 11.34 -42.12
CA LEU A 214 15.45 12.14 -43.02
C LEU A 214 15.64 13.65 -42.76
N LEU A 215 15.82 14.06 -41.51
CA LEU A 215 16.17 15.44 -41.12
C LEU A 215 17.58 15.82 -41.61
N LEU A 216 18.59 14.96 -41.40
CA LEU A 216 19.95 15.16 -41.92
C LEU A 216 19.95 15.27 -43.45
N LEU A 217 19.31 14.35 -44.16
CA LEU A 217 19.19 14.41 -45.63
C LEU A 217 18.51 15.70 -46.10
N ARG A 218 17.56 16.22 -45.34
CA ARG A 218 16.88 17.49 -45.66
C ARG A 218 17.75 18.71 -45.36
N MET A 219 18.52 18.69 -44.26
CA MET A 219 19.49 19.73 -43.90
C MET A 219 20.63 19.85 -44.90
N PHE A 220 21.09 18.73 -45.48
CA PHE A 220 22.15 18.71 -46.50
C PHE A 220 21.64 18.83 -47.95
N GLY A 221 20.34 19.13 -48.18
CA GLY A 221 19.77 19.32 -49.52
C GLY A 221 19.58 18.03 -50.33
N LEU A 222 19.71 16.87 -49.70
CA LEU A 222 19.64 15.53 -50.28
C LEU A 222 18.23 14.92 -50.23
N ALA A 223 17.18 15.75 -50.21
CA ALA A 223 15.79 15.33 -50.08
C ALA A 223 15.32 14.36 -51.19
N ALA A 224 16.00 14.32 -52.34
CA ALA A 224 15.72 13.35 -53.40
C ALA A 224 16.02 11.89 -53.00
N LEU A 225 17.03 11.67 -52.13
CA LEU A 225 17.44 10.34 -51.64
C LEU A 225 16.49 9.77 -50.58
N ALA A 226 15.66 10.62 -49.95
CA ALA A 226 14.66 10.20 -48.98
C ALA A 226 13.57 9.30 -49.62
N ARG A 227 13.31 9.45 -50.91
CA ARG A 227 12.27 8.69 -51.64
C ARG A 227 12.70 7.26 -51.98
N THR A 228 14.00 6.99 -52.07
CA THR A 228 14.57 5.69 -52.44
C THR A 228 14.87 4.77 -51.26
N LEU A 229 14.76 5.25 -50.02
CA LEU A 229 15.07 4.49 -48.79
C LEU A 229 13.95 3.55 -48.32
N CYS A 230 13.02 3.17 -49.20
CA CYS A 230 11.99 2.19 -48.86
C CYS A 230 12.46 0.76 -49.13
N THR A 231 12.58 0.02 -48.02
CA THR A 231 12.49 -1.43 -47.84
C THR A 231 13.64 -2.34 -48.31
N SER A 232 14.43 -2.80 -47.34
CA SER A 232 14.53 -4.23 -47.05
C SER A 232 14.94 -4.41 -45.59
N THR A 233 14.15 -5.18 -44.85
CA THR A 233 14.40 -5.56 -43.46
C THR A 233 15.61 -6.48 -43.37
N LYS A 234 16.79 -5.91 -43.10
CA LYS A 234 17.90 -6.45 -42.27
C LYS A 234 19.13 -5.55 -42.48
N ALA A 235 19.35 -4.65 -41.52
CA ALA A 235 20.42 -3.65 -41.42
C ALA A 235 20.52 -2.61 -42.57
N LEU A 236 20.42 -1.34 -42.20
CA LEU A 236 20.73 -0.20 -43.08
C LEU A 236 22.20 0.18 -42.87
N THR A 237 23.06 -0.09 -43.85
CA THR A 237 24.45 0.40 -43.87
C THR A 237 24.57 1.51 -44.91
N ALA A 238 25.02 2.69 -44.49
CA ALA A 238 25.39 3.78 -45.38
C ALA A 238 26.91 3.99 -45.28
N GLN A 239 27.58 4.04 -46.43
CA GLN A 239 29.02 4.28 -46.52
C GLN A 239 29.23 5.64 -47.17
N PHE A 240 29.99 6.51 -46.51
CA PHE A 240 30.34 7.84 -47.01
C PHE A 240 31.83 7.86 -47.31
N GLU A 241 32.20 8.13 -48.56
CA GLU A 241 33.57 8.52 -48.91
C GLU A 241 33.65 10.04 -48.96
N HIS A 242 34.55 10.61 -48.18
CA HIS A 242 34.81 12.04 -48.17
C HIS A 242 36.30 12.27 -48.44
N THR A 243 36.62 12.95 -49.52
CA THR A 243 37.99 13.38 -49.82
C THR A 243 38.20 14.75 -49.21
N ILE A 244 39.07 14.83 -48.20
CA ILE A 244 39.43 16.08 -47.53
C ILE A 244 40.80 16.53 -48.05
N LEU A 245 40.93 17.82 -48.36
CA LEU A 245 42.23 18.44 -48.58
C LEU A 245 42.76 18.95 -47.24
N ILE A 246 43.98 18.56 -46.88
CA ILE A 246 44.68 19.01 -45.68
C ILE A 246 45.77 19.99 -46.13
N THR A 247 45.65 21.25 -45.71
CA THR A 247 46.66 22.30 -45.92
C THR A 247 47.34 22.66 -44.60
N GLU A 248 48.46 23.39 -44.66
CA GLU A 248 49.32 23.68 -43.49
C GLU A 248 48.61 24.49 -42.38
N ASP A 249 47.50 25.19 -42.69
CA ASP A 249 46.72 25.98 -41.73
C ASP A 249 45.50 25.24 -41.15
N GLY A 250 45.28 23.96 -41.49
CA GLY A 250 44.19 23.12 -40.99
C GLY A 250 43.02 22.90 -41.97
N HIS A 251 42.08 22.02 -41.58
CA HIS A 251 41.02 21.47 -42.45
C HIS A 251 40.00 22.52 -42.95
N GLU A 252 39.88 22.68 -44.28
CA GLU A 252 38.72 23.34 -44.90
C GLU A 252 37.74 22.32 -45.48
N ALA A 253 36.48 22.36 -45.04
CA ALA A 253 35.38 21.68 -45.71
C ALA A 253 35.11 22.37 -47.06
N GLY A 254 35.72 21.86 -48.13
CA GLY A 254 35.56 22.40 -49.48
C GLY A 254 34.09 22.43 -49.91
N THR A 255 33.50 23.62 -49.95
CA THR A 255 32.21 23.86 -50.60
C THR A 255 32.41 23.81 -52.12
N SER A 256 32.38 22.60 -52.68
CA SER A 256 32.49 22.41 -54.14
C SER A 256 31.17 21.89 -54.70
N ARG A 257 30.38 22.81 -55.25
CA ARG A 257 29.36 22.52 -56.26
C ARG A 257 30.03 21.87 -57.48
N PHE A 258 30.05 20.55 -57.61
CA PHE A 258 30.21 19.90 -58.91
C PHE A 258 29.45 18.57 -58.95
N PHE A 259 28.52 18.48 -59.90
CA PHE A 259 27.85 17.24 -60.30
C PHE A 259 28.90 16.20 -60.71
N GLY A 260 28.94 15.06 -60.03
CA GLY A 260 29.78 13.91 -60.39
C GLY A 260 29.00 12.63 -60.20
N SER A 261 28.80 11.88 -61.28
CA SER A 261 28.01 10.66 -61.39
C SER A 261 28.26 9.64 -60.27
N PHE A 262 27.19 9.19 -59.61
CA PHE A 262 27.22 8.01 -58.75
C PHE A 262 27.31 6.74 -59.61
N ARG A 263 28.37 5.95 -59.44
CA ARG A 263 28.48 4.59 -60.00
C ARG A 263 28.14 3.60 -58.90
N ILE A 264 26.95 3.02 -58.97
CA ILE A 264 26.59 1.86 -58.13
C ILE A 264 27.13 0.62 -58.82
N LYS A 265 28.14 -0.04 -58.23
CA LYS A 265 28.45 -1.43 -58.55
C LYS A 265 27.55 -2.30 -57.69
N THR A 266 26.59 -2.96 -58.33
CA THR A 266 25.93 -4.13 -57.76
C THR A 266 26.69 -5.35 -58.24
N ASP A 267 27.43 -6.02 -57.38
CA ASP A 267 27.83 -7.39 -57.65
C ASP A 267 26.55 -8.24 -57.62
N LYS A 268 26.27 -8.91 -58.74
CA LYS A 268 25.10 -9.79 -58.90
C LYS A 268 25.16 -10.91 -57.86
N ILE A 269 24.05 -11.14 -57.17
CA ILE A 269 23.66 -12.46 -56.66
C ILE A 269 23.13 -13.26 -57.84
#